data_AF-A0A7C3MW56-F1
#
_entry.id   AF-A0A7C3MW56-F1
#
_cell.length_a   1.000
_cell.length_b   1.000
_cell.length_c   1.000
_cell.angle_alpha   90.00
_cell.angle_beta   90.00
_cell.angle_gamma   90.00
#
_symmetry.space_group_name_H-M   'P 1'
#
loop_
_entity.id
_entity.type
_entity.pdbx_description
1 polymer ?
#
loop_
_entity_poly.entity_id
_entity_poly.type
_entity_poly.pdbx_seq_one_letter_code
_entity_poly.pdbx_strand_id
1 'polypeptide(L)'
;MKHKLVLAVAFALLATAAWGEVKKAVYYDPTQTQGWMGMDARDLIHDYFVSQGYEDLDSAGVKAWMDARIQDHIPSVIVMSQDIYPSTIVEVANGAIISNAPTTLRKYLDAGGKVVHMADWPIYYVSVDGANINPAGGGATLVLGMSGSDYGDPAVDTEITADGTKWGLTQTWSSQRAINPANADVVLAQRVGSPGAAGWVRRYALLPSSGFVRLWDCACNSGNITEDVLADIQRVAEYGLDQVSGIGTIKGVLLDQNGKPLPQQQVKVAASFGTATAVTDDNGAFSLVAAAGTFKASATGKLIIKSDPVDVTVTAGQVTNITLTAEATQPFVYYITKAKTPITIDGVATDAEWGDAQTMVLNKPEQFSGGTYPGPDFLSGVFRVKFDDQYLYVTADITDQVPRINVHTDGSIWQGDGIETYVGLDGYDSKRTSYNESRNYQWTIGAGSEIAWKIFRPVAGDRQPPDIPDIPGNLVIKDHGPSEKPGYVIEARMPWSGFPDADPTLIPPKEGTPASIQAAINDNNDPTVAAAREFGMMFEPTTEAWHDPSTWVRAQWGAAPAPSVVKGDLSGDGKLAINDVTLALQIAVGLRTASAAQLAAGDLDGNGSISIAEVTKILKAAVGLGTL
;
A
#
# COMPACT_ATOMS: atom_id res chain seq x y z
N MET A 1 -67.56 10.06 22.12
CA MET A 1 -66.54 10.51 21.14
C MET A 1 -65.19 10.22 21.77
N LYS A 2 -64.55 9.09 21.46
CA LYS A 2 -63.63 8.88 20.31
C LYS A 2 -62.55 9.97 20.25
N HIS A 3 -61.34 9.64 20.72
CA HIS A 3 -60.04 9.71 20.03
C HIS A 3 -58.91 9.44 21.04
N LYS A 4 -58.57 8.15 21.21
CA LYS A 4 -57.29 7.53 20.79
C LYS A 4 -56.06 8.05 21.56
N LEU A 5 -55.91 7.57 22.80
CA LEU A 5 -54.61 7.36 23.41
C LEU A 5 -54.15 5.95 23.05
N VAL A 6 -53.33 5.83 22.00
CA VAL A 6 -52.53 4.63 21.72
C VAL A 6 -51.12 5.15 21.55
N LEU A 7 -50.35 5.14 22.63
CA LEU A 7 -48.90 5.28 22.56
C LEU A 7 -48.29 3.97 23.07
N ALA A 8 -47.93 3.17 22.07
CA ALA A 8 -46.98 2.07 22.05
C ALA A 8 -46.31 1.69 23.39
N VAL A 9 -46.86 0.67 24.04
CA VAL A 9 -46.04 -0.37 24.67
C VAL A 9 -45.72 -1.36 23.55
N ALA A 10 -44.58 -1.20 22.89
CA ALA A 10 -44.12 -2.14 21.88
C ALA A 10 -42.60 -2.26 21.94
N PHE A 11 -42.16 -3.42 22.46
CA PHE A 11 -40.91 -4.11 22.14
C PHE A 11 -39.60 -3.35 22.36
N ALA A 12 -39.16 -3.30 23.61
CA ALA A 12 -37.76 -3.58 23.92
C ALA A 12 -37.63 -5.07 24.30
N LEU A 13 -37.91 -5.98 23.35
CA LEU A 13 -37.19 -7.25 23.39
C LEU A 13 -35.79 -6.91 22.89
N LEU A 14 -34.89 -6.67 23.84
CA LEU A 14 -33.49 -6.98 23.64
C LEU A 14 -33.46 -8.44 23.20
N ALA A 15 -33.26 -8.68 21.90
CA ALA A 15 -32.84 -9.97 21.42
C ALA A 15 -31.46 -10.21 22.04
N THR A 16 -31.43 -10.81 23.22
CA THR A 16 -30.33 -11.70 23.58
C THR A 16 -30.44 -12.85 22.57
N ALA A 17 -29.88 -12.66 21.38
CA ALA A 17 -29.55 -13.78 20.52
C ALA A 17 -28.78 -14.74 21.40
N ALA A 18 -29.28 -15.96 21.55
CA ALA A 18 -28.60 -16.99 22.30
C ALA A 18 -27.26 -17.24 21.61
N TRP A 19 -26.18 -16.71 22.19
CA TRP A 19 -24.78 -16.99 21.81
C TRP A 19 -24.41 -18.44 22.18
N GLY A 20 -25.24 -19.40 21.79
CA GLY A 20 -25.17 -20.79 22.25
C GLY A 20 -25.19 -21.85 21.15
N GLU A 21 -25.42 -21.50 19.89
CA GLU A 21 -25.41 -22.47 18.80
C GLU A 21 -24.26 -22.19 17.83
N VAL A 22 -23.16 -22.93 17.98
CA VAL A 22 -22.06 -22.95 17.01
C VAL A 22 -22.48 -23.78 15.80
N LYS A 23 -22.22 -23.29 14.58
CA LYS A 23 -22.51 -24.05 13.35
C LYS A 23 -21.26 -24.73 12.82
N LYS A 24 -21.32 -26.05 12.63
CA LYS A 24 -20.19 -26.88 12.20
C LYS A 24 -20.59 -27.63 10.94
N ALA A 25 -19.76 -27.57 9.92
CA ALA A 25 -20.02 -28.24 8.65
C ALA A 25 -18.76 -28.91 8.08
N VAL A 26 -18.94 -29.94 7.29
CA VAL A 26 -17.89 -30.54 6.46
C VAL A 26 -18.30 -30.43 5.00
N TYR A 27 -17.40 -29.91 4.17
CA TYR A 27 -17.62 -29.84 2.73
C TYR A 27 -17.26 -31.18 2.08
N TYR A 28 -18.19 -31.74 1.31
CA TYR A 28 -18.03 -32.99 0.57
C TYR A 28 -18.88 -32.98 -0.71
N ASP A 29 -18.21 -33.06 -1.85
CA ASP A 29 -18.83 -33.26 -3.16
C ASP A 29 -18.11 -34.41 -3.91
N PRO A 30 -18.71 -35.60 -3.96
CA PRO A 30 -18.08 -36.77 -4.57
C PRO A 30 -17.96 -36.65 -6.09
N THR A 31 -18.62 -35.67 -6.71
CA THR A 31 -18.54 -35.43 -8.15
C THR A 31 -17.28 -34.65 -8.56
N GLN A 32 -16.59 -34.05 -7.59
CA GLN A 32 -15.38 -33.27 -7.84
C GLN A 32 -14.13 -34.12 -7.83
N THR A 33 -13.20 -33.75 -8.71
CA THR A 33 -11.83 -34.27 -8.71
C THR A 33 -11.04 -33.73 -7.51
N GLN A 34 -9.87 -34.32 -7.27
CA GLN A 34 -9.00 -33.98 -6.14
C GLN A 34 -7.59 -33.56 -6.59
N GLY A 35 -6.90 -32.82 -5.72
CA GLY A 35 -5.47 -32.51 -5.87
C GLY A 35 -4.59 -33.53 -5.16
N TRP A 36 -3.98 -33.09 -4.06
CA TRP A 36 -3.15 -33.90 -3.17
C TRP A 36 -3.96 -34.66 -2.12
N MET A 37 -5.25 -34.35 -1.97
CA MET A 37 -6.16 -35.11 -1.12
C MET A 37 -6.63 -36.39 -1.81
N GLY A 38 -6.11 -37.55 -1.40
CA GLY A 38 -6.58 -38.85 -1.84
C GLY A 38 -8.07 -39.06 -1.56
N MET A 39 -8.78 -39.77 -2.44
CA MET A 39 -10.22 -40.04 -2.28
C MET A 39 -10.52 -40.81 -0.97
N ASP A 40 -9.62 -41.71 -0.59
CA ASP A 40 -9.67 -42.46 0.66
C ASP A 40 -9.54 -41.57 1.90
N ALA A 41 -8.59 -40.62 1.90
CA ALA A 41 -8.46 -39.63 2.97
C ALA A 41 -9.67 -38.68 3.03
N ARG A 42 -10.15 -38.20 1.86
CA ARG A 42 -11.35 -37.36 1.77
C ARG A 42 -12.55 -38.03 2.44
N ASP A 43 -12.84 -39.27 2.05
CA ASP A 43 -14.00 -40.02 2.56
C ASP A 43 -13.85 -40.26 4.07
N LEU A 44 -12.64 -40.58 4.54
CA LEU A 44 -12.34 -40.74 5.96
C LEU A 44 -12.58 -39.45 6.77
N ILE A 45 -12.11 -38.30 6.26
CA ILE A 45 -12.33 -36.99 6.90
C ILE A 45 -13.83 -36.67 6.95
N HIS A 46 -14.52 -36.81 5.81
CA HIS A 46 -15.95 -36.58 5.72
C HIS A 46 -16.74 -37.41 6.74
N ASP A 47 -16.57 -38.74 6.71
CA ASP A 47 -17.31 -39.68 7.55
C ASP A 47 -17.04 -39.42 9.04
N TYR A 48 -15.78 -39.11 9.39
CA TYR A 48 -15.43 -38.73 10.74
C TYR A 48 -16.18 -37.48 11.19
N PHE A 49 -16.16 -36.39 10.43
CA PHE A 49 -16.80 -35.13 10.83
C PHE A 49 -18.32 -35.23 10.88
N VAL A 50 -18.95 -35.97 9.95
CA VAL A 50 -20.38 -36.29 10.03
C VAL A 50 -20.70 -37.07 11.31
N SER A 51 -19.86 -38.05 11.68
CA SER A 51 -20.03 -38.79 12.95
C SER A 51 -19.91 -37.90 14.20
N GLN A 52 -19.16 -36.78 14.10
CA GLN A 52 -19.03 -35.75 15.15
C GLN A 52 -20.17 -34.70 15.11
N GLY A 53 -21.18 -34.90 14.28
CA GLY A 53 -22.35 -34.03 14.17
C GLY A 53 -22.14 -32.78 13.33
N TYR A 54 -21.17 -32.78 12.41
CA TYR A 54 -21.01 -31.72 11.43
C TYR A 54 -22.06 -31.89 10.32
N GLU A 55 -22.59 -30.78 9.82
CA GLU A 55 -23.50 -30.75 8.69
C GLU A 55 -22.75 -31.13 7.40
N ASP A 56 -23.30 -32.10 6.65
CA ASP A 56 -22.78 -32.55 5.36
C ASP A 56 -23.25 -31.59 4.25
N LEU A 57 -22.29 -30.93 3.58
CA LEU A 57 -22.55 -29.90 2.58
C LEU A 57 -21.84 -30.18 1.26
N ASP A 58 -22.62 -30.25 0.18
CA ASP A 58 -22.11 -30.26 -1.19
C ASP A 58 -21.83 -28.83 -1.72
N SER A 59 -21.46 -28.72 -3.00
CA SER A 59 -21.19 -27.44 -3.68
C SER A 59 -22.35 -26.43 -3.61
N ALA A 60 -23.61 -26.88 -3.62
CA ALA A 60 -24.76 -26.00 -3.56
C ALA A 60 -25.08 -25.61 -2.10
N GLY A 61 -25.02 -26.58 -1.18
CA GLY A 61 -25.27 -26.40 0.24
C GLY A 61 -24.26 -25.47 0.90
N VAL A 62 -22.97 -25.61 0.58
CA VAL A 62 -21.91 -24.81 1.20
C VAL A 62 -22.08 -23.31 0.98
N LYS A 63 -22.52 -22.89 -0.21
CA LYS A 63 -22.74 -21.47 -0.50
C LYS A 63 -23.89 -20.91 0.33
N ALA A 64 -25.04 -21.57 0.33
CA ALA A 64 -26.21 -21.14 1.09
C ALA A 64 -25.92 -21.08 2.59
N TRP A 65 -25.15 -22.05 3.10
CA TRP A 65 -24.71 -22.09 4.48
C TRP A 65 -23.78 -20.92 4.82
N MET A 66 -22.79 -20.63 3.97
CA MET A 66 -21.89 -19.48 4.14
C MET A 66 -22.65 -18.15 4.08
N ASP A 67 -23.57 -17.98 3.12
CA ASP A 67 -24.40 -16.78 2.99
C ASP A 67 -25.24 -16.52 4.25
N ALA A 68 -25.78 -17.58 4.88
CA ALA A 68 -26.49 -17.45 6.14
C ALA A 68 -25.55 -16.98 7.27
N ARG A 69 -24.33 -17.53 7.35
CA ARG A 69 -23.32 -17.12 8.35
C ARG A 69 -22.80 -15.70 8.13
N ILE A 70 -22.73 -15.25 6.88
CA ILE A 70 -22.41 -13.86 6.55
C ILE A 70 -23.48 -12.90 7.10
N GLN A 71 -24.75 -13.31 7.13
CA GLN A 71 -25.87 -12.49 7.60
C GLN A 71 -26.04 -12.54 9.11
N ASP A 72 -25.95 -13.72 9.73
CA ASP A 72 -26.23 -13.92 11.15
C ASP A 72 -25.00 -13.77 12.05
N HIS A 73 -23.80 -13.85 11.48
CA HIS A 73 -22.51 -13.83 12.19
C HIS A 73 -22.38 -14.88 13.30
N ILE A 74 -23.15 -15.96 13.24
CA ILE A 74 -23.07 -17.04 14.22
C ILE A 74 -21.68 -17.70 14.11
N PRO A 75 -20.97 -17.91 15.24
CA PRO A 75 -19.68 -18.61 15.23
C PRO A 75 -19.77 -19.93 14.49
N SER A 76 -18.92 -20.08 13.50
CA SER A 76 -19.06 -21.16 12.52
C SER A 76 -17.72 -21.65 12.00
N VAL A 77 -17.65 -22.95 11.71
CA VAL A 77 -16.50 -23.61 11.08
C VAL A 77 -16.95 -24.53 9.97
N ILE A 78 -16.20 -24.52 8.87
CA ILE A 78 -16.27 -25.55 7.85
C ILE A 78 -14.92 -26.25 7.69
N VAL A 79 -14.94 -27.58 7.73
CA VAL A 79 -13.79 -28.42 7.42
C VAL A 79 -13.87 -28.81 5.95
N MET A 80 -12.83 -28.50 5.19
CA MET A 80 -12.74 -28.90 3.80
C MET A 80 -12.16 -30.32 3.74
N SER A 81 -13.02 -31.34 3.54
CA SER A 81 -12.55 -32.72 3.32
C SER A 81 -11.80 -32.88 2.00
N GLN A 82 -11.91 -31.89 1.11
CA GLN A 82 -11.30 -31.81 -0.20
C GLN A 82 -10.39 -30.59 -0.28
N ASP A 83 -9.34 -30.67 -1.08
CA ASP A 83 -8.38 -29.57 -1.27
C ASP A 83 -8.67 -28.69 -2.49
N ILE A 84 -9.76 -28.99 -3.20
CA ILE A 84 -10.29 -28.21 -4.31
C ILE A 84 -11.58 -27.52 -3.85
N TYR A 85 -11.68 -26.22 -4.14
CA TYR A 85 -12.83 -25.41 -3.77
C TYR A 85 -13.88 -25.39 -4.89
N PRO A 86 -15.18 -25.40 -4.58
CA PRO A 86 -16.21 -25.25 -5.60
C PRO A 86 -16.28 -23.82 -6.11
N SER A 87 -16.57 -23.66 -7.40
CA SER A 87 -16.80 -22.35 -8.03
C SER A 87 -17.98 -21.60 -7.44
N THR A 88 -18.88 -22.27 -6.71
CA THR A 88 -20.03 -21.65 -6.04
C THR A 88 -19.63 -20.68 -4.92
N ILE A 89 -18.45 -20.88 -4.29
CA ILE A 89 -17.95 -20.03 -3.20
C ILE A 89 -16.68 -19.26 -3.53
N VAL A 90 -15.99 -19.62 -4.62
CA VAL A 90 -14.83 -18.90 -5.15
C VAL A 90 -15.21 -17.99 -6.33
N GLU A 91 -16.41 -18.17 -6.89
CA GLU A 91 -17.00 -17.39 -7.99
C GLU A 91 -16.08 -17.23 -9.22
N VAL A 92 -16.31 -18.09 -10.20
CA VAL A 92 -15.57 -18.11 -11.47
C VAL A 92 -16.45 -17.62 -12.61
N ALA A 93 -15.90 -16.77 -13.48
CA ALA A 93 -16.50 -16.42 -14.76
C ALA A 93 -15.43 -16.45 -15.85
N ASN A 94 -15.80 -16.92 -17.05
CA ASN A 94 -14.89 -16.99 -18.20
C ASN A 94 -13.56 -17.72 -17.91
N GLY A 95 -13.60 -18.77 -17.08
CA GLY A 95 -12.41 -19.57 -16.74
C GLY A 95 -11.45 -18.93 -15.74
N ALA A 96 -11.82 -17.81 -15.10
CA ALA A 96 -11.02 -17.14 -14.09
C ALA A 96 -11.84 -16.73 -12.86
N ILE A 97 -11.18 -16.61 -11.71
CA ILE A 97 -11.79 -16.07 -10.48
C ILE A 97 -12.19 -14.62 -10.74
N ILE A 98 -13.41 -14.25 -10.34
CA ILE A 98 -13.92 -12.88 -10.48
C ILE A 98 -13.19 -11.97 -9.48
N SER A 99 -12.27 -11.14 -9.96
CA SER A 99 -11.38 -10.34 -9.10
C SER A 99 -11.92 -8.95 -8.70
N ASN A 100 -13.05 -8.51 -9.25
CA ASN A 100 -13.61 -7.18 -9.01
C ASN A 100 -14.56 -7.11 -7.80
N ALA A 101 -14.80 -8.23 -7.10
CA ALA A 101 -15.62 -8.27 -5.89
C ALA A 101 -15.18 -9.41 -4.96
N PRO A 102 -15.38 -9.28 -3.63
CA PRO A 102 -15.09 -10.37 -2.70
C PRO A 102 -15.97 -11.59 -2.96
N THR A 103 -15.34 -12.77 -2.97
CA THR A 103 -15.99 -14.08 -3.10
C THR A 103 -16.86 -14.41 -1.88
N THR A 104 -17.78 -15.37 -1.99
CA THR A 104 -18.58 -15.86 -0.84
C THR A 104 -17.65 -16.40 0.24
N LEU A 105 -16.63 -17.16 -0.14
CA LEU A 105 -15.60 -17.64 0.78
C LEU A 105 -14.92 -16.48 1.53
N ARG A 106 -14.55 -15.41 0.81
CA ARG A 106 -13.91 -14.26 1.44
C ARG A 106 -14.86 -13.51 2.36
N LYS A 107 -16.10 -13.28 1.93
CA LYS A 107 -17.14 -12.64 2.76
C LYS A 107 -17.42 -13.43 4.04
N TYR A 108 -17.44 -14.76 3.96
CA TYR A 108 -17.63 -15.64 5.12
C TYR A 108 -16.51 -15.48 6.14
N LEU A 109 -15.25 -15.44 5.68
CA LEU A 109 -14.09 -15.18 6.53
C LEU A 109 -14.13 -13.77 7.17
N ASP A 110 -14.47 -12.74 6.39
CA ASP A 110 -14.60 -11.36 6.88
C ASP A 110 -15.76 -11.22 7.91
N ALA A 111 -16.80 -12.05 7.79
CA ALA A 111 -17.93 -12.08 8.72
C ALA A 111 -17.64 -12.82 10.03
N GLY A 112 -16.49 -13.47 10.17
CA GLY A 112 -16.09 -14.22 11.37
C GLY A 112 -16.09 -15.74 11.23
N GLY A 113 -16.33 -16.26 10.02
CA GLY A 113 -16.27 -17.69 9.74
C GLY A 113 -14.87 -18.29 9.87
N LYS A 114 -14.81 -19.59 10.13
CA LYS A 114 -13.58 -20.39 10.10
C LYS A 114 -13.62 -21.41 8.96
N VAL A 115 -12.48 -21.59 8.28
CA VAL A 115 -12.26 -22.64 7.28
C VAL A 115 -11.01 -23.42 7.67
N VAL A 116 -11.09 -24.75 7.69
CA VAL A 116 -9.93 -25.63 7.87
C VAL A 116 -9.59 -26.30 6.56
N HIS A 117 -8.38 -26.07 6.07
CA HIS A 117 -7.90 -26.49 4.75
C HIS A 117 -6.64 -27.36 4.86
N MET A 118 -6.60 -28.44 4.09
CA MET A 118 -5.58 -29.49 4.15
C MET A 118 -5.01 -29.82 2.75
N ALA A 119 -3.95 -30.62 2.69
CA ALA A 119 -3.33 -31.15 1.48
C ALA A 119 -2.74 -30.12 0.50
N ASP A 120 -3.29 -29.92 -0.70
CA ASP A 120 -2.67 -29.06 -1.72
C ASP A 120 -2.77 -27.55 -1.37
N TRP A 121 -2.05 -26.71 -2.09
CA TRP A 121 -1.99 -25.25 -1.90
C TRP A 121 -3.42 -24.67 -1.91
N PRO A 122 -3.78 -23.82 -0.93
CA PRO A 122 -5.10 -23.19 -0.86
C PRO A 122 -5.55 -22.57 -2.19
N ILE A 123 -6.69 -23.02 -2.72
CA ILE A 123 -7.29 -22.45 -3.94
C ILE A 123 -6.32 -22.55 -5.15
N TYR A 124 -5.47 -23.58 -5.17
CA TYR A 124 -4.63 -23.88 -6.32
C TYR A 124 -5.45 -24.43 -7.49
N TYR A 125 -6.52 -25.16 -7.17
CA TYR A 125 -7.56 -25.53 -8.11
C TYR A 125 -8.94 -25.06 -7.63
N VAL A 126 -9.80 -24.73 -8.59
CA VAL A 126 -11.22 -24.45 -8.38
C VAL A 126 -12.02 -25.37 -9.30
N SER A 127 -12.99 -26.08 -8.74
CA SER A 127 -13.87 -26.95 -9.50
C SER A 127 -14.96 -26.13 -10.18
N VAL A 128 -15.09 -26.28 -11.50
CA VAL A 128 -16.08 -25.63 -12.36
C VAL A 128 -16.70 -26.72 -13.23
N ASP A 129 -17.98 -27.02 -13.02
CA ASP A 129 -18.75 -28.00 -13.81
C ASP A 129 -18.06 -29.37 -13.94
N GLY A 130 -17.42 -29.84 -12.87
CA GLY A 130 -16.70 -31.14 -12.83
C GLY A 130 -15.31 -31.12 -13.47
N ALA A 131 -14.86 -29.99 -14.01
CA ALA A 131 -13.47 -29.75 -14.41
C ALA A 131 -12.76 -28.85 -13.39
N ASN A 132 -11.43 -28.76 -13.49
CA ASN A 132 -10.64 -27.83 -12.67
C ASN A 132 -10.10 -26.71 -13.53
N ILE A 133 -10.22 -25.49 -13.03
CA ILE A 133 -9.35 -24.39 -13.46
C ILE A 133 -8.17 -24.27 -12.50
N ASN A 134 -7.03 -23.86 -13.04
CA ASN A 134 -5.81 -23.65 -12.28
C ASN A 134 -5.43 -22.16 -12.33
N PRO A 135 -5.78 -21.36 -11.31
CA PRO A 135 -5.31 -19.98 -11.17
C PRO A 135 -3.80 -19.87 -10.84
N ALA A 136 -3.05 -20.98 -10.88
CA ALA A 136 -1.59 -21.07 -10.78
C ALA A 136 -1.02 -20.37 -9.53
N GLY A 137 -1.46 -20.79 -8.35
CA GLY A 137 -1.05 -20.21 -7.05
C GLY A 137 -1.65 -18.83 -6.75
N GLY A 138 -2.17 -18.12 -7.76
CA GLY A 138 -2.81 -16.81 -7.62
C GLY A 138 -4.17 -16.85 -6.93
N GLY A 139 -4.83 -18.01 -6.83
CA GLY A 139 -6.13 -18.14 -6.18
C GLY A 139 -6.12 -17.74 -4.71
N ALA A 140 -5.10 -18.17 -3.96
CA ALA A 140 -4.88 -17.72 -2.58
C ALA A 140 -4.71 -16.20 -2.53
N THR A 141 -3.89 -15.62 -3.40
CA THR A 141 -3.70 -14.16 -3.43
C THR A 141 -4.99 -13.40 -3.73
N LEU A 142 -5.80 -13.88 -4.68
CA LEU A 142 -7.05 -13.23 -5.07
C LEU A 142 -8.13 -13.31 -3.99
N VAL A 143 -8.23 -14.42 -3.27
CA VAL A 143 -9.30 -14.65 -2.29
C VAL A 143 -8.85 -14.32 -0.87
N LEU A 144 -7.68 -14.80 -0.46
CA LEU A 144 -7.10 -14.63 0.87
C LEU A 144 -6.25 -13.35 0.99
N GLY A 145 -5.83 -12.74 -0.13
CA GLY A 145 -4.98 -11.54 -0.09
C GLY A 145 -3.53 -11.84 0.30
N MET A 146 -3.09 -13.09 0.20
CA MET A 146 -1.73 -13.53 0.51
C MET A 146 -1.33 -14.74 -0.33
N SER A 147 -0.02 -14.95 -0.51
CA SER A 147 0.47 -16.20 -1.09
C SER A 147 0.10 -17.39 -0.20
N GLY A 148 -0.27 -18.50 -0.82
CA GLY A 148 -0.45 -19.77 -0.09
C GLY A 148 0.84 -20.54 0.15
N SER A 149 1.98 -20.05 -0.38
CA SER A 149 3.32 -20.59 -0.17
C SER A 149 4.39 -19.54 -0.51
N ASP A 150 5.34 -19.32 0.40
CA ASP A 150 6.49 -18.43 0.19
C ASP A 150 7.81 -19.20 0.10
N TYR A 151 7.83 -20.46 0.54
CA TYR A 151 8.98 -21.36 0.48
C TYR A 151 8.62 -22.62 -0.32
N GLY A 152 9.36 -22.88 -1.40
CA GLY A 152 9.20 -24.07 -2.22
C GLY A 152 10.30 -25.09 -1.94
N ASP A 153 10.11 -25.94 -0.94
CA ASP A 153 11.11 -26.90 -0.50
C ASP A 153 10.43 -28.25 -0.18
N PRO A 154 10.75 -29.34 -0.89
CA PRO A 154 10.04 -30.60 -0.71
C PRO A 154 10.32 -31.24 0.67
N ALA A 155 9.25 -31.72 1.31
CA ALA A 155 9.21 -32.63 2.46
C ALA A 155 10.13 -32.33 3.65
N VAL A 156 9.81 -31.32 4.45
CA VAL A 156 10.48 -31.09 5.75
C VAL A 156 9.49 -31.25 6.88
N ASP A 157 9.89 -32.01 7.89
CA ASP A 157 9.08 -32.26 9.08
C ASP A 157 8.74 -30.98 9.82
N THR A 158 7.58 -30.98 10.48
CA THR A 158 7.10 -29.86 11.27
C THR A 158 7.36 -30.05 12.76
N GLU A 159 7.55 -28.96 13.47
CA GLU A 159 7.48 -28.86 14.92
C GLU A 159 6.23 -28.08 15.33
N ILE A 160 5.47 -28.62 16.28
CA ILE A 160 4.29 -27.95 16.84
C ILE A 160 4.75 -26.78 17.71
N THR A 161 4.20 -25.60 17.48
CA THR A 161 4.51 -24.41 18.28
C THR A 161 3.70 -24.40 19.58
N ALA A 162 4.03 -23.49 20.51
CA ALA A 162 3.22 -23.28 21.71
C ALA A 162 1.75 -22.94 21.37
N ASP A 163 1.51 -22.17 20.30
CA ASP A 163 0.16 -21.89 19.82
C ASP A 163 -0.49 -23.14 19.21
N GLY A 164 0.24 -23.96 18.46
CA GLY A 164 -0.26 -25.23 17.97
C GLY A 164 -0.73 -26.16 19.08
N THR A 165 0.08 -26.32 20.13
CA THR A 165 -0.31 -27.10 21.32
C THR A 165 -1.55 -26.50 22.01
N LYS A 166 -1.64 -25.16 22.11
CA LYS A 166 -2.81 -24.48 22.68
C LYS A 166 -4.08 -24.73 21.87
N TRP A 167 -3.97 -24.81 20.55
CA TRP A 167 -5.07 -25.16 19.64
C TRP A 167 -5.38 -26.66 19.61
N GLY A 168 -4.56 -27.47 20.29
CA GLY A 168 -4.80 -28.89 20.49
C GLY A 168 -4.06 -29.82 19.53
N LEU A 169 -3.07 -29.33 18.77
CA LEU A 169 -2.25 -30.19 17.92
C LEU A 169 -1.35 -31.12 18.73
N THR A 170 -1.30 -32.39 18.33
CA THR A 170 -0.44 -33.44 18.92
C THR A 170 0.39 -34.19 17.89
N GLN A 171 0.07 -34.08 16.60
CA GLN A 171 0.72 -34.79 15.51
C GLN A 171 1.55 -33.82 14.64
N THR A 172 2.65 -34.33 14.10
CA THR A 172 3.49 -33.63 13.13
C THR A 172 3.32 -34.23 11.74
N TRP A 173 3.68 -33.47 10.71
CA TRP A 173 3.70 -33.96 9.32
C TRP A 173 4.96 -33.48 8.60
N SER A 174 5.19 -34.01 7.40
CA SER A 174 6.24 -33.51 6.51
C SER A 174 5.63 -32.54 5.50
N SER A 175 5.91 -31.24 5.68
CA SER A 175 5.35 -30.15 4.89
C SER A 175 6.11 -29.95 3.58
N GLN A 176 5.41 -29.72 2.48
CA GLN A 176 6.02 -29.47 1.16
C GLN A 176 6.27 -27.98 0.88
N ARG A 177 5.54 -27.12 1.58
CA ARG A 177 5.44 -25.68 1.39
C ARG A 177 5.17 -25.04 2.74
N ALA A 178 5.66 -23.83 2.89
CA ALA A 178 5.38 -22.98 4.04
C ALA A 178 5.23 -21.53 3.58
N ILE A 179 4.61 -20.71 4.42
CA ILE A 179 4.58 -19.25 4.24
C ILE A 179 5.60 -18.58 5.14
N ASN A 180 5.96 -17.34 4.81
CA ASN A 180 6.66 -16.44 5.71
C ASN A 180 5.78 -16.24 6.97
N PRO A 181 6.29 -16.50 8.18
CA PRO A 181 5.53 -16.28 9.42
C PRO A 181 4.93 -14.89 9.56
N ALA A 182 5.53 -13.87 8.95
CA ALA A 182 4.99 -12.51 8.95
C ALA A 182 3.61 -12.41 8.25
N ASN A 183 3.29 -13.38 7.39
CA ASN A 183 2.00 -13.49 6.69
C ASN A 183 0.95 -14.27 7.50
N ALA A 184 1.32 -14.87 8.64
CA ALA A 184 0.41 -15.58 9.54
C ALA A 184 0.03 -14.72 10.76
N ASP A 185 -1.22 -14.83 11.22
CA ASP A 185 -1.64 -14.25 12.52
C ASP A 185 -1.36 -15.20 13.69
N VAL A 186 -1.30 -16.51 13.42
CA VAL A 186 -0.88 -17.56 14.35
C VAL A 186 -0.09 -18.61 13.58
N VAL A 187 1.07 -19.00 14.09
CA VAL A 187 1.82 -20.14 13.55
C VAL A 187 1.56 -21.35 14.45
N LEU A 188 0.85 -22.34 13.93
CA LEU A 188 0.50 -23.58 14.66
C LEU A 188 1.62 -24.62 14.59
N ALA A 189 2.32 -24.67 13.45
CA ALA A 189 3.48 -25.53 13.26
C ALA A 189 4.51 -24.84 12.37
N GLN A 190 5.78 -24.97 12.72
CA GLN A 190 6.91 -24.45 11.96
C GLN A 190 7.70 -25.61 11.33
N ARG A 191 8.49 -25.36 10.30
CA ARG A 191 9.39 -26.38 9.73
C ARG A 191 10.62 -26.58 10.61
N VAL A 192 11.06 -27.83 10.77
CA VAL A 192 12.32 -28.13 11.47
C VAL A 192 13.47 -27.40 10.78
N GLY A 193 14.23 -26.61 11.53
CA GLY A 193 15.39 -25.89 11.03
C GLY A 193 15.11 -24.73 10.07
N SER A 194 13.85 -24.29 9.93
CA SER A 194 13.47 -23.15 9.09
C SER A 194 12.40 -22.30 9.78
N PRO A 195 12.41 -20.96 9.61
CA PRO A 195 11.35 -20.13 10.15
C PRO A 195 10.00 -20.34 9.44
N GLY A 196 9.91 -21.08 8.33
CA GLY A 196 8.68 -21.22 7.56
C GLY A 196 7.49 -21.78 8.37
N ALA A 197 6.35 -21.10 8.30
CA ALA A 197 5.11 -21.53 8.93
C ALA A 197 4.40 -22.59 8.04
N ALA A 198 4.40 -23.84 8.51
CA ALA A 198 3.79 -24.99 7.83
C ALA A 198 2.31 -25.17 8.20
N GLY A 199 1.98 -24.93 9.47
CA GLY A 199 0.61 -24.84 9.96
C GLY A 199 0.35 -23.43 10.44
N TRP A 200 -0.72 -22.79 9.99
CA TRP A 200 -0.95 -21.37 10.27
C TRP A 200 -2.42 -20.97 10.22
N VAL A 201 -2.72 -19.83 10.84
CA VAL A 201 -4.03 -19.19 10.82
C VAL A 201 -3.87 -17.77 10.28
N ARG A 202 -4.73 -17.41 9.31
CA ARG A 202 -4.91 -16.03 8.84
C ARG A 202 -6.30 -15.54 9.23
N ARG A 203 -6.38 -14.40 9.92
CA ARG A 203 -7.65 -13.83 10.40
C ARG A 203 -8.11 -12.66 9.56
N TYR A 204 -9.42 -12.66 9.32
CA TYR A 204 -10.13 -11.62 8.55
C TYR A 204 -11.17 -10.89 9.39
N ALA A 205 -11.62 -11.52 10.48
CA ALA A 205 -12.28 -10.89 11.61
C ALA A 205 -11.42 -11.07 12.88
N LEU A 206 -11.55 -10.17 13.84
CA LEU A 206 -10.85 -10.25 15.12
C LEU A 206 -11.67 -11.08 16.13
N LEU A 207 -11.82 -12.38 15.84
CA LEU A 207 -12.45 -13.35 16.74
C LEU A 207 -11.44 -14.46 17.10
N PRO A 208 -11.48 -15.00 18.34
CA PRO A 208 -10.68 -16.18 18.70
C PRO A 208 -10.97 -17.38 17.80
N SER A 209 -12.21 -17.45 17.29
CA SER A 209 -12.76 -18.56 16.54
C SER A 209 -12.69 -18.42 15.03
N SER A 210 -12.18 -17.33 14.46
CA SER A 210 -12.31 -17.06 13.02
C SER A 210 -11.00 -17.27 12.26
N GLY A 211 -11.12 -17.40 10.94
CA GLY A 211 -9.98 -17.32 10.02
C GLY A 211 -9.82 -18.54 9.12
N PHE A 212 -8.87 -18.42 8.21
CA PHE A 212 -8.44 -19.51 7.35
C PHE A 212 -7.31 -20.27 8.05
N VAL A 213 -7.51 -21.55 8.28
CA VAL A 213 -6.55 -22.44 8.94
C VAL A 213 -5.95 -23.37 7.90
N ARG A 214 -4.63 -23.36 7.79
CA ARG A 214 -3.85 -24.27 6.96
C ARG A 214 -3.17 -25.31 7.82
N LEU A 215 -3.38 -26.57 7.45
CA LEU A 215 -2.84 -27.76 8.12
C LEU A 215 -2.40 -28.79 7.08
N TRP A 216 -1.50 -29.71 7.45
CA TRP A 216 -1.18 -30.92 6.68
C TRP A 216 -0.92 -30.66 5.18
N ASP A 217 0.03 -29.78 4.88
CA ASP A 217 0.48 -29.51 3.51
C ASP A 217 1.34 -30.68 2.99
N CYS A 218 0.68 -31.76 2.60
CA CYS A 218 1.28 -32.95 2.02
C CYS A 218 0.28 -33.70 1.14
N ALA A 219 0.73 -34.72 0.42
CA ALA A 219 -0.17 -35.69 -0.20
C ALA A 219 -0.85 -36.52 0.90
N CYS A 220 -2.18 -36.42 1.01
CA CYS A 220 -2.97 -37.08 2.05
C CYS A 220 -3.60 -38.37 1.51
N ASN A 221 -3.55 -39.44 2.30
CA ASN A 221 -4.20 -40.73 2.04
C ASN A 221 -4.53 -41.41 3.37
N SER A 222 -5.21 -42.56 3.35
CA SER A 222 -5.59 -43.28 4.57
C SER A 222 -4.40 -43.79 5.40
N GLY A 223 -3.18 -43.74 4.85
CA GLY A 223 -1.95 -44.11 5.56
C GLY A 223 -1.37 -43.00 6.42
N ASN A 224 -1.67 -41.72 6.14
CA ASN A 224 -1.16 -40.57 6.92
C ASN A 224 -2.24 -39.68 7.53
N ILE A 225 -3.52 -39.87 7.17
CA ILE A 225 -4.65 -39.34 7.93
C ILE A 225 -5.16 -40.45 8.85
N THR A 226 -4.67 -40.46 10.09
CA THR A 226 -5.06 -41.42 11.13
C THR A 226 -6.17 -40.85 12.02
N GLU A 227 -6.71 -41.66 12.94
CA GLU A 227 -7.69 -41.20 13.93
C GLU A 227 -7.14 -40.07 14.82
N ASP A 228 -5.87 -40.12 15.20
CA ASP A 228 -5.23 -39.04 15.97
C ASP A 228 -5.13 -37.74 15.17
N VAL A 229 -4.86 -37.84 13.86
CA VAL A 229 -4.85 -36.68 12.94
C VAL A 229 -6.25 -36.09 12.80
N LEU A 230 -7.27 -36.93 12.64
CA LEU A 230 -8.67 -36.48 12.59
C LEU A 230 -9.07 -35.74 13.87
N ALA A 231 -8.66 -36.27 15.03
CA ALA A 231 -8.89 -35.63 16.31
C ALA A 231 -8.14 -34.29 16.46
N ASP A 232 -6.93 -34.17 15.91
CA ASP A 232 -6.19 -32.89 15.82
C ASP A 232 -6.95 -31.86 14.98
N ILE A 233 -7.42 -32.26 13.78
CA ILE A 233 -8.20 -31.40 12.89
C ILE A 233 -9.46 -30.91 13.59
N GLN A 234 -10.17 -31.79 14.31
CA GLN A 234 -11.37 -31.40 15.07
C GLN A 234 -11.03 -30.40 16.18
N ARG A 235 -9.99 -30.63 16.99
CA ARG A 235 -9.60 -29.70 18.05
C ARG A 235 -9.29 -28.31 17.49
N VAL A 236 -8.56 -28.25 16.37
CA VAL A 236 -8.25 -26.99 15.68
C VAL A 236 -9.50 -26.34 15.07
N ALA A 237 -10.38 -27.13 14.45
CA ALA A 237 -11.65 -26.67 13.90
C ALA A 237 -12.53 -26.04 14.99
N GLU A 238 -12.59 -26.64 16.18
CA GLU A 238 -13.48 -26.21 17.26
C GLU A 238 -12.86 -25.13 18.17
N TYR A 239 -11.54 -24.95 18.13
CA TYR A 239 -10.83 -24.02 19.00
C TYR A 239 -11.42 -22.60 18.96
N GLY A 240 -11.80 -22.08 20.13
CA GLY A 240 -12.26 -20.71 20.32
C GLY A 240 -13.71 -20.42 19.91
N LEU A 241 -14.43 -21.37 19.30
CA LEU A 241 -15.84 -21.15 18.89
C LEU A 241 -16.76 -20.84 20.08
N ASP A 242 -16.42 -21.35 21.27
CA ASP A 242 -17.10 -21.12 22.54
C ASP A 242 -16.67 -19.82 23.25
N GLN A 243 -15.62 -19.15 22.77
CA GLN A 243 -15.05 -17.95 23.40
C GLN A 243 -15.66 -16.65 22.87
N VAL A 244 -16.56 -16.72 21.88
CA VAL A 244 -17.23 -15.54 21.33
C VAL A 244 -18.55 -15.31 22.06
N SER A 245 -18.60 -14.25 22.87
CA SER A 245 -19.77 -13.87 23.68
C SER A 245 -20.58 -12.69 23.09
N GLY A 246 -20.11 -12.16 21.97
CA GLY A 246 -20.57 -10.91 21.37
C GLY A 246 -19.67 -10.52 20.20
N ILE A 247 -20.23 -10.02 19.10
CA ILE A 247 -19.48 -9.33 18.04
C ILE A 247 -19.97 -7.89 17.87
N GLY A 248 -19.10 -7.00 17.44
CA GLY A 248 -19.42 -5.68 16.92
C GLY A 248 -18.60 -5.38 15.67
N THR A 249 -18.73 -4.17 15.15
CA THR A 249 -17.99 -3.73 13.95
C THR A 249 -17.14 -2.51 14.29
N ILE A 250 -15.86 -2.57 13.97
CA ILE A 250 -14.98 -1.41 13.95
C ILE A 250 -15.09 -0.79 12.56
N LYS A 251 -15.46 0.49 12.47
CA LYS A 251 -15.34 1.28 11.25
C LYS A 251 -14.37 2.42 11.50
N GLY A 252 -13.56 2.77 10.51
CA GLY A 252 -12.68 3.91 10.69
C GLY A 252 -12.13 4.47 9.40
N VAL A 253 -11.38 5.55 9.56
CA VAL A 253 -10.61 6.17 8.49
C VAL A 253 -9.16 6.28 8.93
N LEU A 254 -8.24 5.96 8.02
CA LEU A 254 -6.81 6.16 8.18
C LEU A 254 -6.40 7.43 7.44
N LEU A 255 -5.83 8.36 8.19
CA LEU A 255 -5.33 9.63 7.70
C LEU A 255 -3.82 9.74 7.94
N ASP A 256 -3.15 10.55 7.12
CA ASP A 256 -1.77 10.93 7.38
C ASP A 256 -1.65 12.07 8.40
N GLN A 257 -0.42 12.46 8.72
CA GLN A 257 -0.09 13.54 9.65
C GLN A 257 -0.68 14.93 9.29
N ASN A 258 -1.19 15.11 8.08
CA ASN A 258 -1.85 16.31 7.55
C ASN A 258 -3.36 16.11 7.30
N GLY A 259 -3.94 14.99 7.73
CA GLY A 259 -5.37 14.73 7.62
C GLY A 259 -5.85 14.22 6.25
N LYS A 260 -4.97 13.87 5.30
CA LYS A 260 -5.44 13.26 4.03
C LYS A 260 -5.61 11.75 4.17
N PRO A 261 -6.57 11.16 3.44
CA PRO A 261 -6.75 9.72 3.43
C PRO A 261 -5.53 8.96 2.92
N LEU A 262 -5.22 7.84 3.57
CA LEU A 262 -4.18 6.90 3.14
C LEU A 262 -4.82 5.63 2.57
N PRO A 263 -4.96 5.53 1.24
CA PRO A 263 -5.57 4.37 0.60
C PRO A 263 -4.59 3.20 0.53
N GLN A 264 -5.14 1.98 0.42
CA GLN A 264 -4.37 0.75 0.22
C GLN A 264 -3.31 0.49 1.31
N GLN A 265 -3.54 1.01 2.53
CA GLN A 265 -2.72 0.71 3.70
C GLN A 265 -3.41 -0.34 4.55
N GLN A 266 -2.65 -1.03 5.38
CA GLN A 266 -3.18 -2.02 6.31
C GLN A 266 -3.49 -1.38 7.66
N VAL A 267 -4.64 -1.72 8.22
CA VAL A 267 -4.98 -1.44 9.61
C VAL A 267 -4.96 -2.76 10.38
N LYS A 268 -4.02 -2.88 11.30
CA LYS A 268 -3.88 -4.03 12.20
C LYS A 268 -4.61 -3.75 13.49
N VAL A 269 -5.50 -4.65 13.88
CA VAL A 269 -6.14 -4.63 15.21
C VAL A 269 -5.66 -5.84 16.00
N ALA A 270 -5.13 -5.59 17.18
CA ALA A 270 -4.47 -6.57 18.03
C ALA A 270 -5.29 -6.87 19.29
N ALA A 271 -5.43 -8.16 19.58
CA ALA A 271 -5.99 -8.74 20.79
C ALA A 271 -4.96 -9.67 21.46
N SER A 272 -5.23 -10.10 22.70
CA SER A 272 -4.38 -11.06 23.41
C SER A 272 -4.33 -12.44 22.75
N PHE A 273 -5.33 -12.80 21.96
CA PHE A 273 -5.42 -14.07 21.23
C PHE A 273 -4.93 -13.98 19.77
N GLY A 274 -4.49 -12.80 19.33
CA GLY A 274 -3.91 -12.58 18.01
C GLY A 274 -4.39 -11.31 17.34
N THR A 275 -4.14 -11.19 16.04
CA THR A 275 -4.42 -9.99 15.24
C THR A 275 -5.35 -10.28 14.08
N ALA A 276 -5.97 -9.23 13.56
CA ALA A 276 -6.65 -9.23 12.27
C ALA A 276 -6.30 -7.92 11.54
N THR A 277 -6.32 -7.96 10.21
CA THR A 277 -5.96 -6.79 9.37
C THR A 277 -7.07 -6.46 8.38
N ALA A 278 -7.37 -5.17 8.25
CA ALA A 278 -8.20 -4.62 7.16
C ALA A 278 -7.32 -3.80 6.21
N VAL A 279 -7.74 -3.63 4.96
CA VAL A 279 -7.11 -2.73 3.98
C VAL A 279 -8.01 -1.52 3.78
N THR A 280 -7.42 -0.33 3.70
CA THR A 280 -8.15 0.93 3.50
C THR A 280 -8.56 1.13 2.04
N ASP A 281 -9.77 1.63 1.82
CA ASP A 281 -10.25 2.03 0.50
C ASP A 281 -9.62 3.35 0.01
N ASP A 282 -10.06 3.84 -1.15
CA ASP A 282 -9.55 5.09 -1.76
C ASP A 282 -9.77 6.34 -0.88
N ASN A 283 -10.71 6.27 0.07
CA ASN A 283 -10.99 7.32 1.05
C ASN A 283 -10.33 7.02 2.41
N GLY A 284 -9.38 6.08 2.47
CA GLY A 284 -8.72 5.68 3.70
C GLY A 284 -9.64 4.90 4.66
N ALA A 285 -10.87 4.57 4.25
CA ALA A 285 -11.85 3.94 5.12
C ALA A 285 -11.63 2.44 5.23
N PHE A 286 -11.91 1.87 6.40
CA PHE A 286 -11.83 0.43 6.66
C PHE A 286 -12.96 -0.02 7.57
N SER A 287 -13.25 -1.33 7.52
CA SER A 287 -14.22 -1.99 8.38
C SER A 287 -13.69 -3.36 8.81
N LEU A 288 -13.91 -3.73 10.08
CA LEU A 288 -13.48 -5.00 10.63
C LEU A 288 -14.52 -5.53 11.63
N VAL A 289 -14.92 -6.79 11.51
CA VAL A 289 -15.71 -7.48 12.53
C VAL A 289 -14.79 -7.89 13.68
N ALA A 290 -15.22 -7.66 14.93
CA ALA A 290 -14.43 -7.97 16.12
C ALA A 290 -15.30 -8.48 17.26
N ALA A 291 -14.71 -9.29 18.15
CA ALA A 291 -15.38 -9.72 19.37
C ALA A 291 -15.65 -8.50 20.27
N ALA A 292 -16.66 -8.58 21.13
CA ALA A 292 -16.85 -7.56 22.16
C ALA A 292 -15.62 -7.58 23.11
N GLY A 293 -15.04 -6.41 23.37
CA GLY A 293 -13.78 -6.31 24.10
C GLY A 293 -13.04 -5.00 23.88
N THR A 294 -11.81 -4.92 24.39
CA THR A 294 -10.91 -3.78 24.17
C THR A 294 -9.65 -4.27 23.46
N PHE A 295 -9.25 -3.54 22.43
CA PHE A 295 -8.18 -3.88 21.50
C PHE A 295 -7.30 -2.67 21.21
N LYS A 296 -6.20 -2.89 20.49
CA LYS A 296 -5.36 -1.82 19.96
C LYS A 296 -5.34 -1.84 18.44
N ALA A 297 -5.63 -0.71 17.80
CA ALA A 297 -5.56 -0.56 16.35
C ALA A 297 -4.37 0.33 15.96
N SER A 298 -3.62 -0.06 14.94
CA SER A 298 -2.53 0.73 14.37
C SER A 298 -2.43 0.49 12.86
N ALA A 299 -1.83 1.43 12.14
CA ALA A 299 -1.61 1.30 10.71
C ALA A 299 -0.22 0.72 10.39
N THR A 300 -0.16 -0.03 9.30
CA THR A 300 1.06 -0.55 8.67
C THR A 300 0.90 -0.48 7.16
N GLY A 301 1.98 -0.53 6.39
CA GLY A 301 1.90 -0.51 4.93
C GLY A 301 3.07 0.24 4.32
N LYS A 302 3.15 0.22 2.99
CA LYS A 302 4.27 0.79 2.23
C LYS A 302 4.49 2.27 2.53
N LEU A 303 3.41 3.01 2.77
CA LEU A 303 3.48 4.45 3.02
C LEU A 303 3.67 4.78 4.50
N ILE A 304 3.44 3.84 5.42
CA ILE A 304 3.43 4.13 6.85
C ILE A 304 4.86 4.15 7.40
N ILE A 305 5.32 5.33 7.83
CA ILE A 305 6.60 5.51 8.55
C ILE A 305 6.39 5.13 10.03
N LYS A 306 5.32 5.63 10.64
CA LYS A 306 4.99 5.40 12.05
C LYS A 306 3.49 5.45 12.27
N SER A 307 2.97 4.59 13.15
CA SER A 307 1.60 4.67 13.64
C SER A 307 1.55 4.31 15.13
N ASP A 308 1.08 5.23 15.95
CA ASP A 308 0.89 4.98 17.38
C ASP A 308 -0.42 4.19 17.60
N PRO A 309 -0.43 3.12 18.41
CA PRO A 309 -1.64 2.33 18.62
C PRO A 309 -2.75 3.11 19.36
N VAL A 310 -3.98 2.98 18.87
CA VAL A 310 -5.19 3.57 19.45
C VAL A 310 -6.02 2.48 20.14
N ASP A 311 -6.51 2.77 21.35
CA ASP A 311 -7.43 1.86 22.05
C ASP A 311 -8.82 1.87 21.40
N VAL A 312 -9.37 0.67 21.19
CA VAL A 312 -10.67 0.46 20.56
C VAL A 312 -11.51 -0.43 21.45
N THR A 313 -12.65 0.08 21.93
CA THR A 313 -13.64 -0.71 22.68
C THR A 313 -14.81 -1.07 21.78
N VAL A 314 -15.04 -2.37 21.61
CA VAL A 314 -16.12 -2.94 20.81
C VAL A 314 -17.20 -3.47 21.74
N THR A 315 -18.44 -3.01 21.52
CA THR A 315 -19.63 -3.50 22.23
C THR A 315 -20.44 -4.38 21.30
N ALA A 316 -20.99 -5.47 21.83
CA ALA A 316 -21.79 -6.41 21.05
C ALA A 316 -22.97 -5.70 20.35
N GLY A 317 -23.17 -5.99 19.06
CA GLY A 317 -24.22 -5.41 18.21
C GLY A 317 -24.05 -3.93 17.86
N GLN A 318 -22.91 -3.31 18.19
CA GLN A 318 -22.65 -1.89 17.94
C GLN A 318 -21.55 -1.68 16.89
N VAL A 319 -21.60 -0.51 16.27
CA VAL A 319 -20.52 0.01 15.43
C VAL A 319 -19.65 0.96 16.25
N THR A 320 -18.37 0.65 16.39
CA THR A 320 -17.36 1.54 16.98
C THR A 320 -16.65 2.28 15.86
N ASN A 321 -16.78 3.62 15.82
CA ASN A 321 -16.09 4.46 14.85
C ASN A 321 -14.74 4.95 15.42
N ILE A 322 -13.66 4.81 14.65
CA ILE A 322 -12.32 5.29 15.03
C ILE A 322 -11.67 6.09 13.91
N THR A 323 -10.76 6.98 14.27
CA THR A 323 -9.84 7.63 13.32
C THR A 323 -8.43 7.26 13.71
N LEU A 324 -7.66 6.77 12.75
CA LEU A 324 -6.24 6.49 12.91
C LEU A 324 -5.46 7.56 12.16
N THR A 325 -4.46 8.13 12.82
CA THR A 325 -3.48 9.01 12.19
C THR A 325 -2.14 8.30 12.18
N ALA A 326 -1.48 8.30 11.03
CA ALA A 326 -0.14 7.74 10.88
C ALA A 326 0.79 8.79 10.27
N GLU A 327 2.05 8.78 10.70
CA GLU A 327 3.11 9.41 9.93
C GLU A 327 3.33 8.55 8.70
N ALA A 328 3.12 9.13 7.54
CA ALA A 328 3.29 8.45 6.27
C ALA A 328 4.17 9.25 5.33
N THR A 329 4.93 8.54 4.50
CA THR A 329 5.32 9.07 3.20
C THR A 329 4.01 9.25 2.44
N GLN A 330 3.49 10.47 2.38
CA GLN A 330 2.45 10.79 1.39
C GLN A 330 2.87 10.22 0.03
N PRO A 331 1.97 9.73 -0.84
CA PRO A 331 2.35 9.48 -2.22
C PRO A 331 2.96 10.78 -2.72
N PHE A 332 4.28 10.78 -2.88
CA PHE A 332 5.03 12.00 -3.12
C PHE A 332 4.56 12.54 -4.47
N VAL A 333 3.93 13.71 -4.45
CA VAL A 333 3.62 14.46 -5.66
C VAL A 333 4.67 15.54 -5.76
N TYR A 334 5.43 15.51 -6.84
CA TYR A 334 6.34 16.59 -7.18
C TYR A 334 5.56 17.72 -7.87
N TYR A 335 5.56 18.92 -7.29
CA TYR A 335 4.94 20.10 -7.88
C TYR A 335 5.97 20.86 -8.70
N ILE A 336 5.76 20.88 -10.01
CA ILE A 336 6.60 21.64 -10.94
C ILE A 336 6.05 23.07 -10.95
N THR A 337 6.58 23.91 -10.06
CA THR A 337 6.06 25.28 -9.81
C THR A 337 6.25 26.17 -11.04
N LYS A 338 5.21 26.97 -11.37
CA LYS A 338 5.32 27.98 -12.42
C LYS A 338 6.24 29.12 -11.98
N ALA A 339 7.22 29.50 -12.79
CA ALA A 339 8.11 30.61 -12.51
C ALA A 339 7.34 31.94 -12.59
N LYS A 340 7.49 32.78 -11.56
CA LYS A 340 6.83 34.10 -11.47
C LYS A 340 7.49 35.13 -12.37
N THR A 341 8.79 34.96 -12.58
CA THR A 341 9.64 35.71 -13.50
C THR A 341 10.51 34.72 -14.25
N PRO A 342 10.91 34.98 -15.50
CA PRO A 342 11.83 34.13 -16.24
C PRO A 342 13.11 33.89 -15.43
N ILE A 343 13.55 32.63 -15.37
CA ILE A 343 14.78 32.26 -14.66
C ILE A 343 15.99 32.72 -15.47
N THR A 344 16.94 33.36 -14.81
CA THR A 344 18.24 33.72 -15.40
C THR A 344 19.09 32.46 -15.46
N ILE A 345 19.64 32.12 -16.63
CA ILE A 345 20.53 30.95 -16.78
C ILE A 345 21.96 31.43 -16.63
N ASP A 346 22.47 31.44 -15.40
CA ASP A 346 23.81 31.93 -15.06
C ASP A 346 24.61 30.97 -14.15
N GLY A 347 24.01 29.81 -13.82
CA GLY A 347 24.61 28.80 -12.96
C GLY A 347 24.52 29.15 -11.48
N VAL A 348 23.57 30.01 -11.08
CA VAL A 348 23.36 30.42 -9.68
C VAL A 348 21.90 30.21 -9.27
N ALA A 349 21.63 29.13 -8.55
CA ALA A 349 20.28 28.82 -8.08
C ALA A 349 19.86 29.67 -6.85
N THR A 350 19.49 30.93 -7.07
CA THR A 350 19.09 31.84 -5.98
C THR A 350 17.73 31.48 -5.36
N ASP A 351 17.53 31.78 -4.07
CA ASP A 351 16.22 31.59 -3.41
C ASP A 351 15.11 32.45 -4.05
N ALA A 352 15.46 33.60 -4.64
CA ALA A 352 14.49 34.46 -5.31
C ALA A 352 13.90 33.80 -6.57
N GLU A 353 14.71 33.02 -7.29
CA GLU A 353 14.31 32.33 -8.51
C GLU A 353 13.77 30.93 -8.24
N TRP A 354 14.39 30.20 -7.31
CA TRP A 354 14.19 28.77 -7.10
C TRP A 354 13.65 28.38 -5.73
N GLY A 355 13.55 29.31 -4.77
CA GLY A 355 13.20 29.00 -3.37
C GLY A 355 11.78 28.46 -3.15
N ASP A 356 10.88 28.65 -4.11
CA ASP A 356 9.51 28.09 -4.09
C ASP A 356 9.35 26.82 -4.94
N ALA A 357 10.44 26.30 -5.53
CA ALA A 357 10.44 25.01 -6.19
C ALA A 357 10.64 23.88 -5.18
N GLN A 358 9.90 22.78 -5.37
CA GLN A 358 10.14 21.56 -4.61
C GLN A 358 11.50 20.96 -4.98
N THR A 359 12.19 20.37 -4.01
CA THR A 359 13.51 19.76 -4.23
C THR A 359 13.41 18.25 -4.42
N MET A 360 14.18 17.72 -5.36
CA MET A 360 14.53 16.30 -5.42
C MET A 360 15.94 16.15 -4.86
N VAL A 361 16.10 15.46 -3.73
CA VAL A 361 17.39 15.30 -3.05
C VAL A 361 17.90 13.88 -3.27
N LEU A 362 19.09 13.75 -3.86
CA LEU A 362 19.78 12.50 -4.13
C LEU A 362 20.99 12.41 -3.20
N ASN A 363 20.85 11.73 -2.07
CA ASN A 363 21.90 11.63 -1.05
C ASN A 363 21.81 10.36 -0.17
N LYS A 364 21.09 9.33 -0.64
CA LYS A 364 20.80 8.12 0.13
C LYS A 364 21.34 6.85 -0.55
N PRO A 365 21.68 5.80 0.22
CA PRO A 365 22.16 4.53 -0.33
C PRO A 365 21.21 3.88 -1.34
N GLU A 366 19.90 3.96 -1.12
CA GLU A 366 18.91 3.31 -1.98
C GLU A 366 18.84 3.97 -3.37
N GLN A 367 19.28 5.22 -3.49
CA GLN A 367 19.27 5.98 -4.74
C GLN A 367 20.50 5.67 -5.61
N PHE A 368 21.53 5.04 -5.04
CA PHE A 368 22.85 4.86 -5.66
C PHE A 368 22.95 3.54 -6.44
N SER A 369 23.65 3.59 -7.57
CA SER A 369 23.94 2.45 -8.46
C SER A 369 25.42 2.43 -8.83
N GLY A 370 25.95 1.26 -9.18
CA GLY A 370 27.38 1.07 -9.48
C GLY A 370 28.23 0.55 -8.31
N GLY A 371 27.63 0.32 -7.12
CA GLY A 371 28.33 -0.28 -5.98
C GLY A 371 27.71 0.06 -4.64
N THR A 372 28.53 -0.01 -3.58
CA THR A 372 28.15 0.45 -2.23
C THR A 372 28.32 1.96 -2.15
N TYR A 373 27.28 2.68 -1.75
CA TYR A 373 27.32 4.14 -1.64
C TYR A 373 28.30 4.61 -0.54
N PRO A 374 29.37 5.35 -0.88
CA PRO A 374 30.34 5.82 0.12
C PRO A 374 29.80 6.96 0.99
N GLY A 375 28.78 7.67 0.52
CA GLY A 375 28.11 8.77 1.22
C GLY A 375 27.97 10.03 0.36
N PRO A 376 27.30 11.07 0.88
CA PRO A 376 26.96 12.29 0.13
C PRO A 376 28.15 13.14 -0.30
N ASP A 377 29.31 12.94 0.33
CA ASP A 377 30.56 13.64 -0.01
C ASP A 377 31.24 13.03 -1.23
N PHE A 378 30.86 11.80 -1.61
CA PHE A 378 31.32 11.14 -2.82
C PHE A 378 30.48 11.57 -4.02
N LEU A 379 29.16 11.39 -3.92
CA LEU A 379 28.21 11.79 -4.94
C LEU A 379 26.88 12.17 -4.27
N SER A 380 26.36 13.37 -4.52
CA SER A 380 25.00 13.75 -4.14
C SER A 380 24.51 14.93 -4.97
N GLY A 381 23.21 15.21 -4.94
CA GLY A 381 22.72 16.45 -5.56
C GLY A 381 21.31 16.86 -5.17
N VAL A 382 20.99 18.10 -5.49
CA VAL A 382 19.68 18.72 -5.27
C VAL A 382 19.18 19.29 -6.58
N PHE A 383 18.09 18.70 -7.09
CA PHE A 383 17.41 19.18 -8.29
C PHE A 383 16.22 20.05 -7.95
N ARG A 384 15.97 21.05 -8.79
CA ARG A 384 14.73 21.82 -8.83
C ARG A 384 14.28 21.95 -10.28
N VAL A 385 12.98 21.84 -10.49
CA VAL A 385 12.36 21.98 -11.81
C VAL A 385 11.22 22.98 -11.73
N LYS A 386 11.22 23.93 -12.66
CA LYS A 386 10.18 24.94 -12.81
C LYS A 386 9.75 25.03 -14.26
N PHE A 387 8.67 25.75 -14.52
CA PHE A 387 8.21 25.95 -15.88
C PHE A 387 7.59 27.34 -16.04
N ASP A 388 7.50 27.85 -17.25
CA ASP A 388 6.66 29.00 -17.58
C ASP A 388 5.97 28.79 -18.94
N ASP A 389 5.41 29.86 -19.50
CA ASP A 389 4.70 29.78 -20.78
C ASP A 389 5.63 29.50 -21.97
N GLN A 390 6.96 29.62 -21.79
CA GLN A 390 7.96 29.48 -22.85
C GLN A 390 8.90 28.29 -22.64
N TYR A 391 9.26 27.98 -21.40
CA TYR A 391 10.33 27.04 -21.07
C TYR A 391 9.98 26.07 -19.94
N LEU A 392 10.60 24.89 -20.00
CA LEU A 392 10.93 24.08 -18.84
C LEU A 392 12.31 24.49 -18.31
N TYR A 393 12.45 24.67 -17.00
CA TYR A 393 13.70 25.02 -16.33
C TYR A 393 14.15 23.89 -15.43
N VAL A 394 15.45 23.59 -15.43
CA VAL A 394 16.07 22.61 -14.53
C VAL A 394 17.32 23.24 -13.91
N THR A 395 17.50 23.05 -12.60
CA THR A 395 18.80 23.23 -11.95
C THR A 395 19.15 21.99 -11.13
N ALA A 396 20.43 21.66 -11.09
CA ALA A 396 20.99 20.61 -10.26
C ALA A 396 22.30 21.10 -9.64
N ASP A 397 22.34 21.15 -8.31
CA ASP A 397 23.56 21.38 -7.52
C ASP A 397 24.12 20.02 -7.12
N ILE A 398 25.31 19.66 -7.61
CA ILE A 398 25.88 18.32 -7.54
C ILE A 398 27.20 18.36 -6.79
N THR A 399 27.31 17.57 -5.74
CA THR A 399 28.59 17.21 -5.13
C THR A 399 29.12 15.94 -5.81
N ASP A 400 30.36 15.98 -6.25
CA ASP A 400 31.01 14.94 -7.02
C ASP A 400 32.52 14.98 -6.72
N GLN A 401 33.08 13.85 -6.29
CA GLN A 401 34.48 13.76 -5.86
C GLN A 401 35.47 14.12 -6.97
N VAL A 402 35.19 13.75 -8.22
CA VAL A 402 36.05 14.00 -9.39
C VAL A 402 35.19 14.60 -10.50
N PRO A 403 34.83 15.90 -10.38
CA PRO A 403 33.79 16.46 -11.21
C PRO A 403 34.23 16.69 -12.66
N ARG A 404 33.25 16.62 -13.56
CA ARG A 404 33.28 17.05 -14.97
C ARG A 404 34.07 16.13 -15.90
N ILE A 405 34.10 14.84 -15.61
CA ILE A 405 34.60 13.78 -16.48
C ILE A 405 33.49 13.30 -17.40
N ASN A 406 33.34 13.98 -18.54
CA ASN A 406 32.52 13.50 -19.64
C ASN A 406 33.13 13.93 -20.98
N VAL A 407 33.44 12.95 -21.83
CA VAL A 407 33.96 13.16 -23.19
C VAL A 407 32.97 12.69 -24.26
N HIS A 408 31.79 12.23 -23.85
CA HIS A 408 30.82 11.63 -24.74
C HIS A 408 29.87 12.67 -25.33
N THR A 409 29.61 12.50 -26.61
CA THR A 409 28.56 13.20 -27.35
C THR A 409 27.46 12.21 -27.75
N ASP A 410 26.34 12.71 -28.28
CA ASP A 410 25.26 11.91 -28.89
C ASP A 410 24.61 10.85 -27.98
N GLY A 411 24.48 9.61 -28.46
CA GLY A 411 23.87 8.46 -27.80
C GLY A 411 24.43 8.17 -26.39
N SER A 412 25.68 8.55 -26.16
CA SER A 412 26.50 8.11 -25.02
C SER A 412 26.71 9.15 -23.93
N ILE A 413 26.05 10.32 -24.00
CA ILE A 413 26.24 11.41 -23.00
C ILE A 413 26.07 10.92 -21.54
N TRP A 414 25.21 9.93 -21.31
CA TRP A 414 24.95 9.32 -19.99
C TRP A 414 26.15 8.53 -19.41
N GLN A 415 27.20 8.28 -20.19
CA GLN A 415 28.36 7.49 -19.79
C GLN A 415 29.41 8.27 -18.97
N GLY A 416 29.23 9.57 -18.77
CA GLY A 416 30.08 10.38 -17.90
C GLY A 416 29.26 11.35 -17.09
N ASP A 417 29.96 12.24 -16.38
CA ASP A 417 29.34 13.19 -15.46
C ASP A 417 28.25 14.00 -16.13
N GLY A 418 27.13 14.15 -15.44
CA GLY A 418 25.99 14.88 -15.95
C GLY A 418 24.68 14.50 -15.29
N ILE A 419 23.59 14.99 -15.88
CA ILE A 419 22.25 14.74 -15.37
C ILE A 419 21.32 14.22 -16.45
N GLU A 420 20.27 13.54 -15.99
CA GLU A 420 19.11 13.19 -16.78
C GLU A 420 17.85 13.68 -16.07
N THR A 421 17.01 14.40 -16.81
CA THR A 421 15.67 14.78 -16.35
C THR A 421 14.63 14.10 -17.22
N TYR A 422 13.80 13.27 -16.62
CA TYR A 422 12.71 12.60 -17.32
C TYR A 422 11.41 13.35 -17.05
N VAL A 423 10.66 13.65 -18.10
CA VAL A 423 9.46 14.49 -18.03
C VAL A 423 8.31 13.82 -18.77
N GLY A 424 7.23 13.57 -18.05
CA GLY A 424 5.93 13.23 -18.60
C GLY A 424 5.03 14.44 -18.63
N LEU A 425 4.62 14.85 -19.83
CA LEU A 425 3.68 15.95 -20.05
C LEU A 425 2.27 15.63 -19.53
N ASP A 426 1.98 14.34 -19.32
CA ASP A 426 0.75 13.83 -18.74
C ASP A 426 0.98 13.13 -17.39
N GLY A 427 -0.12 12.72 -16.76
CA GLY A 427 -0.08 12.11 -15.43
C GLY A 427 0.67 10.78 -15.39
N TYR A 428 1.31 10.53 -14.25
CA TYR A 428 1.90 9.23 -13.92
C TYR A 428 0.91 8.07 -14.12
N ASP A 429 1.39 7.00 -14.75
CA ASP A 429 0.67 5.75 -14.98
C ASP A 429 1.57 4.57 -14.63
N SER A 430 1.22 3.84 -13.56
CA SER A 430 2.00 2.70 -13.07
C SER A 430 2.00 1.49 -14.02
N LYS A 431 1.18 1.52 -15.08
CA LYS A 431 1.12 0.46 -16.10
C LYS A 431 1.89 0.81 -17.37
N ARG A 432 2.43 2.04 -17.48
CA ARG A 432 3.15 2.50 -18.65
C ARG A 432 4.61 2.08 -18.61
N THR A 433 4.89 0.85 -19.04
CA THR A 433 6.25 0.29 -19.04
C THR A 433 7.07 0.61 -20.30
N SER A 434 6.60 1.55 -21.13
CA SER A 434 7.28 2.01 -22.34
C SER A 434 6.92 3.46 -22.65
N TYR A 435 7.82 4.19 -23.32
CA TYR A 435 7.61 5.60 -23.66
C TYR A 435 6.40 5.82 -24.57
N ASN A 436 5.65 6.89 -24.28
CA ASN A 436 4.77 7.54 -25.23
C ASN A 436 5.49 8.73 -25.89
N GLU A 437 5.73 8.63 -27.19
CA GLU A 437 6.57 9.57 -27.97
C GLU A 437 6.08 11.03 -27.98
N SER A 438 4.78 11.25 -27.72
CA SER A 438 4.17 12.58 -27.68
C SER A 438 4.07 13.18 -26.28
N ARG A 439 4.51 12.42 -25.25
CA ARG A 439 4.27 12.74 -23.84
C ARG A 439 5.48 12.51 -22.95
N ASN A 440 6.46 11.69 -23.36
CA ASN A 440 7.56 11.22 -22.51
C ASN A 440 8.90 11.59 -23.12
N TYR A 441 9.74 12.23 -22.33
CA TYR A 441 11.02 12.76 -22.77
C TYR A 441 12.09 12.56 -21.71
N GLN A 442 13.31 12.25 -22.16
CA GLN A 442 14.51 12.26 -21.33
C GLN A 442 15.43 13.37 -21.84
N TRP A 443 15.67 14.37 -21.01
CA TRP A 443 16.66 15.41 -21.27
C TRP A 443 17.97 15.08 -20.57
N THR A 444 18.98 14.72 -21.36
CA THR A 444 20.31 14.36 -20.87
C THR A 444 21.27 15.51 -21.11
N ILE A 445 22.05 15.90 -20.11
CA ILE A 445 23.08 16.93 -20.17
C ILE A 445 24.37 16.35 -19.61
N GLY A 446 25.46 16.37 -20.39
CA GLY A 446 26.80 16.00 -19.97
C GLY A 446 27.58 17.21 -19.45
N ALA A 447 28.26 17.03 -18.33
CA ALA A 447 28.99 18.06 -17.60
C ALA A 447 30.49 18.14 -17.95
N GLY A 448 30.88 17.62 -19.12
CA GLY A 448 32.25 17.61 -19.61
C GLY A 448 32.86 19.00 -19.83
N SER A 449 34.14 19.03 -20.21
CA SER A 449 34.81 20.26 -20.66
C SER A 449 34.14 20.85 -21.90
N GLU A 450 33.66 19.99 -22.79
CA GLU A 450 32.69 20.31 -23.83
C GLU A 450 31.30 19.87 -23.37
N ILE A 451 30.38 20.82 -23.26
CA ILE A 451 29.01 20.56 -22.82
C ILE A 451 28.23 19.95 -23.98
N ALA A 452 27.63 18.78 -23.76
CA ALA A 452 26.78 18.09 -24.72
C ALA A 452 25.40 17.84 -24.10
N TRP A 453 24.33 17.87 -24.90
CA TRP A 453 22.98 17.56 -24.42
C TRP A 453 22.11 16.99 -25.53
N LYS A 454 21.04 16.29 -25.15
CA LYS A 454 20.04 15.75 -26.09
C LYS A 454 18.68 15.54 -25.43
N ILE A 455 17.66 15.37 -26.27
CA ILE A 455 16.39 14.74 -25.89
C ILE A 455 16.39 13.30 -26.43
N PHE A 456 16.39 12.29 -25.55
CA PHE A 456 16.31 10.88 -25.94
C PHE A 456 14.85 10.41 -26.08
N ARG A 457 14.62 9.52 -27.06
CA ARG A 457 13.37 8.76 -27.28
C ARG A 457 13.69 7.35 -27.81
N PRO A 458 13.00 6.28 -27.38
CA PRO A 458 13.27 4.92 -27.83
C PRO A 458 12.51 4.57 -29.13
N VAL A 459 12.84 5.22 -30.25
CA VAL A 459 12.28 4.89 -31.58
C VAL A 459 13.41 4.85 -32.61
N ALA A 460 13.33 3.93 -33.58
CA ALA A 460 14.23 3.92 -34.73
C ALA A 460 14.06 5.22 -35.55
N GLY A 461 15.04 6.13 -35.47
CA GLY A 461 15.05 7.41 -36.17
C GLY A 461 15.33 8.60 -35.25
N ASP A 462 16.40 8.52 -34.45
CA ASP A 462 16.87 9.57 -33.55
C ASP A 462 16.89 10.95 -34.25
N ARG A 463 16.24 11.94 -33.65
CA ARG A 463 16.42 13.36 -34.01
C ARG A 463 17.50 13.95 -33.11
N GLN A 464 18.63 14.31 -33.69
CA GLN A 464 19.74 15.01 -33.03
C GLN A 464 19.72 16.48 -33.48
N PRO A 465 20.33 17.44 -32.75
CA PRO A 465 20.59 18.76 -33.32
C PRO A 465 21.22 18.62 -34.73
N PRO A 466 20.70 19.33 -35.75
CA PRO A 466 19.82 20.50 -35.67
C PRO A 466 18.31 20.24 -35.67
N ASP A 467 17.84 19.00 -35.56
CA ASP A 467 16.40 18.66 -35.53
C ASP A 467 15.70 19.11 -34.22
N ILE A 468 16.49 19.49 -33.23
CA ILE A 468 16.07 20.12 -31.98
C ILE A 468 16.72 21.50 -31.94
N PRO A 469 15.97 22.60 -31.68
CA PRO A 469 16.53 23.93 -31.61
C PRO A 469 17.67 24.01 -30.59
N ASP A 470 18.90 24.21 -31.08
CA ASP A 470 20.02 24.63 -30.24
C ASP A 470 19.85 26.12 -29.94
N ILE A 471 19.67 26.45 -28.67
CA ILE A 471 19.34 27.82 -28.27
C ILE A 471 20.53 28.42 -27.52
N PRO A 472 21.13 29.49 -28.06
CA PRO A 472 22.18 30.22 -27.40
C PRO A 472 21.76 30.69 -26.00
N GLY A 473 22.58 30.40 -24.98
CA GLY A 473 22.36 30.85 -23.60
C GLY A 473 21.29 30.09 -22.83
N ASN A 474 21.02 28.83 -23.19
CA ASN A 474 20.03 27.99 -22.51
C ASN A 474 20.60 27.05 -21.45
N LEU A 475 21.92 26.97 -21.31
CA LEU A 475 22.58 26.04 -20.41
C LEU A 475 23.88 26.65 -19.91
N VAL A 476 24.08 26.62 -18.60
CA VAL A 476 25.33 26.99 -17.93
C VAL A 476 25.69 25.88 -16.94
N ILE A 477 26.98 25.56 -16.88
CA ILE A 477 27.55 24.70 -15.85
C ILE A 477 28.62 25.51 -15.14
N LYS A 478 28.51 25.60 -13.81
CA LYS A 478 29.39 26.38 -12.96
C LYS A 478 29.99 25.50 -11.88
N ASP A 479 31.31 25.41 -11.85
CA ASP A 479 32.02 24.64 -10.83
C ASP A 479 31.81 25.26 -9.44
N HIS A 480 31.77 24.42 -8.42
CA HIS A 480 31.76 24.86 -7.03
C HIS A 480 33.02 25.66 -6.70
N GLY A 481 32.85 26.67 -5.84
CA GLY A 481 33.94 27.51 -5.39
C GLY A 481 34.95 26.77 -4.50
N PRO A 482 36.14 27.34 -4.28
CA PRO A 482 37.20 26.68 -3.49
C PRO A 482 36.84 26.36 -2.03
N SER A 483 35.80 26.98 -1.48
CA SER A 483 35.31 26.75 -0.12
C SER A 483 34.21 25.69 -0.02
N GLU A 484 33.74 25.19 -1.16
CA GLU A 484 32.66 24.22 -1.28
C GLU A 484 33.25 22.83 -1.56
N LYS A 485 32.42 21.79 -1.42
CA LYS A 485 32.84 20.44 -1.83
C LYS A 485 33.01 20.40 -3.36
N PRO A 486 33.94 19.60 -3.90
CA PRO A 486 34.06 19.39 -5.34
C PRO A 486 32.69 19.04 -5.95
N GLY A 487 32.41 19.60 -7.11
CA GLY A 487 31.08 19.55 -7.71
C GLY A 487 30.81 20.71 -8.66
N TYR A 488 29.57 20.80 -9.11
CA TYR A 488 29.11 21.79 -10.08
C TYR A 488 27.60 22.00 -10.02
N VAL A 489 27.18 23.19 -10.42
CA VAL A 489 25.78 23.56 -10.63
C VAL A 489 25.49 23.54 -12.12
N ILE A 490 24.49 22.76 -12.53
CA ILE A 490 23.85 22.86 -13.85
C ILE A 490 22.62 23.76 -13.71
N GLU A 491 22.48 24.71 -14.61
CA GLU A 491 21.24 25.49 -14.78
C GLU A 491 20.89 25.56 -16.26
N ALA A 492 19.66 25.18 -16.59
CA ALA A 492 19.24 24.96 -17.97
C ALA A 492 17.78 25.34 -18.21
N ARG A 493 17.46 25.73 -19.45
CA ARG A 493 16.09 25.88 -19.95
C ARG A 493 15.88 25.22 -21.31
N MET A 494 14.73 24.59 -21.49
CA MET A 494 14.28 23.97 -22.73
C MET A 494 13.01 24.64 -23.20
N PRO A 495 12.94 25.23 -24.41
CA PRO A 495 11.70 25.76 -24.93
C PRO A 495 10.68 24.62 -25.11
N TRP A 496 9.40 24.92 -25.03
CA TRP A 496 8.37 23.91 -25.33
C TRP A 496 8.47 23.35 -26.75
N SER A 497 8.91 24.17 -27.71
CA SER A 497 9.18 23.74 -29.10
C SER A 497 10.39 22.80 -29.24
N GLY A 498 11.18 22.62 -28.18
CA GLY A 498 12.31 21.69 -28.14
C GLY A 498 11.91 20.25 -27.84
N PHE A 499 10.67 20.01 -27.42
CA PHE A 499 10.12 18.66 -27.23
C PHE A 499 9.52 18.14 -28.56
N PRO A 500 10.21 17.22 -29.26
CA PRO A 500 9.78 16.80 -30.58
C PRO A 500 8.46 16.02 -30.51
N ASP A 501 7.57 16.30 -31.47
CA ASP A 501 6.28 15.63 -31.64
C ASP A 501 5.37 15.67 -30.39
N ALA A 502 5.63 16.62 -29.49
CA ALA A 502 4.83 16.84 -28.29
C ALA A 502 3.38 17.13 -28.66
N ASP A 503 2.45 16.51 -27.91
CA ASP A 503 1.03 16.82 -28.04
C ASP A 503 0.84 18.33 -27.79
N PRO A 504 0.42 19.11 -28.79
CA PRO A 504 0.34 20.57 -28.67
C PRO A 504 -0.74 21.01 -27.66
N THR A 505 -1.59 20.09 -27.19
CA THR A 505 -2.57 20.36 -26.13
C THR A 505 -1.96 20.30 -24.73
N LEU A 506 -0.73 19.79 -24.58
CA LEU A 506 -0.02 19.64 -23.32
C LEU A 506 1.10 20.66 -23.11
N ILE A 507 1.39 21.50 -24.12
CA ILE A 507 2.46 22.51 -24.07
C ILE A 507 1.97 23.92 -24.49
N PRO A 508 2.31 24.99 -23.76
CA PRO A 508 2.85 24.94 -22.39
C PRO A 508 1.86 24.26 -21.43
N PRO A 509 2.33 23.57 -20.39
CA PRO A 509 1.47 22.90 -19.44
C PRO A 509 0.54 23.88 -18.71
N LYS A 510 -0.67 23.42 -18.40
CA LYS A 510 -1.63 24.22 -17.63
C LYS A 510 -1.47 23.90 -16.13
N GLU A 511 -1.43 24.93 -15.30
CA GLU A 511 -1.41 24.72 -13.84
C GLU A 511 -2.60 23.86 -13.37
N GLY A 512 -2.31 22.96 -12.42
CA GLY A 512 -3.24 21.97 -11.89
C GLY A 512 -3.33 20.67 -12.70
N THR A 513 -2.71 20.58 -13.89
CA THR A 513 -2.78 19.33 -14.67
C THR A 513 -1.75 18.29 -14.20
N PRO A 514 -2.08 16.99 -14.28
CA PRO A 514 -1.14 15.93 -13.92
C PRO A 514 0.12 15.91 -14.77
N ALA A 515 1.22 15.47 -14.16
CA ALA A 515 2.52 15.27 -14.79
C ALA A 515 3.20 14.00 -14.23
N SER A 516 4.39 13.71 -14.72
CA SER A 516 5.33 12.81 -14.07
C SER A 516 6.76 13.30 -14.27
N ILE A 517 7.65 12.99 -13.33
CA ILE A 517 9.03 13.47 -13.37
C ILE A 517 9.99 12.47 -12.75
N GLN A 518 11.25 12.49 -13.15
CA GLN A 518 12.32 11.77 -12.48
C GLN A 518 13.64 12.50 -12.75
N ALA A 519 14.63 12.34 -11.87
CA ALA A 519 15.94 12.94 -12.03
C ALA A 519 17.04 11.92 -11.72
N ALA A 520 18.12 11.97 -12.49
CA ALA A 520 19.31 11.16 -12.24
C ALA A 520 20.60 11.98 -12.38
N ILE A 521 21.62 11.53 -11.65
CA ILE A 521 23.02 11.97 -11.76
C ILE A 521 23.80 10.79 -12.33
N ASN A 522 24.62 11.05 -13.35
CA ASN A 522 25.62 10.11 -13.83
C ASN A 522 26.99 10.57 -13.34
N ASP A 523 27.86 9.63 -13.01
CA ASP A 523 29.17 9.88 -12.40
C ASP A 523 30.23 8.93 -13.00
N ASN A 524 31.39 9.51 -13.31
CA ASN A 524 32.61 8.83 -13.72
C ASN A 524 33.82 9.48 -13.03
N ASN A 525 34.56 8.72 -12.23
CA ASN A 525 35.74 9.22 -11.54
C ASN A 525 37.05 8.88 -12.25
N ASP A 526 37.02 8.13 -13.36
CA ASP A 526 38.21 7.73 -14.12
C ASP A 526 38.36 8.51 -15.44
N PRO A 527 39.22 9.55 -15.49
CA PRO A 527 39.48 10.32 -16.70
C PRO A 527 40.26 9.53 -17.77
N THR A 528 40.76 8.33 -17.45
CA THR A 528 41.59 7.50 -18.33
C THR A 528 40.81 6.40 -19.06
N VAL A 529 39.60 6.06 -18.58
CA VAL A 529 38.74 5.04 -19.16
C VAL A 529 37.59 5.71 -19.91
N ALA A 530 37.73 5.81 -21.24
CA ALA A 530 36.76 6.50 -22.10
C ALA A 530 35.45 5.74 -22.35
N ALA A 531 34.93 4.91 -21.43
CA ALA A 531 33.95 3.89 -21.84
C ALA A 531 32.78 3.53 -20.90
N ALA A 532 32.66 3.99 -19.65
CA ALA A 532 31.47 3.64 -18.88
C ALA A 532 31.20 4.60 -17.72
N ARG A 533 29.91 4.90 -17.54
CA ARG A 533 29.39 5.41 -16.27
C ARG A 533 29.80 4.44 -15.16
N GLU A 534 30.53 4.93 -14.18
CA GLU A 534 30.94 4.12 -13.02
C GLU A 534 29.80 4.04 -12.00
N PHE A 535 29.18 5.18 -11.72
CA PHE A 535 28.14 5.31 -10.71
C PHE A 535 26.97 6.15 -11.23
N GLY A 536 25.84 6.02 -10.57
CA GLY A 536 24.71 6.90 -10.84
C GLY A 536 23.77 6.96 -9.66
N MET A 537 23.05 8.07 -9.55
CA MET A 537 21.97 8.21 -8.57
C MET A 537 20.65 8.53 -9.27
N MET A 538 19.55 8.02 -8.72
CA MET A 538 18.20 8.39 -9.18
C MET A 538 17.31 8.78 -8.01
N PHE A 539 16.45 9.79 -8.20
CA PHE A 539 15.66 10.34 -7.09
C PHE A 539 14.72 9.31 -6.47
N GLU A 540 13.90 8.63 -7.27
CA GLU A 540 13.31 7.34 -6.85
C GLU A 540 14.22 6.17 -7.27
N PRO A 541 14.53 5.22 -6.37
CA PRO A 541 15.40 4.08 -6.66
C PRO A 541 14.96 3.23 -7.86
N THR A 542 15.67 3.33 -8.99
CA THR A 542 15.52 2.48 -10.18
C THR A 542 16.71 2.67 -11.14
N THR A 543 16.92 1.69 -12.04
CA THR A 543 17.86 1.78 -13.16
C THR A 543 17.16 1.85 -14.52
N GLU A 544 15.82 1.80 -14.54
CA GLU A 544 15.03 1.55 -15.76
C GLU A 544 14.33 2.81 -16.33
N ALA A 545 14.42 3.97 -15.66
CA ALA A 545 13.65 5.18 -16.03
C ALA A 545 13.87 5.68 -17.47
N TRP A 546 15.00 5.32 -18.09
CA TRP A 546 15.34 5.67 -19.47
C TRP A 546 14.45 4.99 -20.53
N HIS A 547 13.74 3.91 -20.21
CA HIS A 547 12.77 3.28 -21.11
C HIS A 547 11.43 2.93 -20.46
N ASP A 548 11.34 2.94 -19.12
CA ASP A 548 10.15 2.58 -18.36
C ASP A 548 9.59 3.77 -17.54
N PRO A 549 8.61 4.51 -18.09
CA PRO A 549 7.93 5.60 -17.39
C PRO A 549 7.14 5.20 -16.13
N SER A 550 6.84 3.92 -15.92
CA SER A 550 6.13 3.45 -14.72
C SER A 550 6.97 3.61 -13.45
N THR A 551 8.28 3.80 -13.63
CA THR A 551 9.25 4.05 -12.56
C THR A 551 9.43 5.53 -12.22
N TRP A 552 8.73 6.43 -12.92
CA TRP A 552 8.81 7.87 -12.65
C TRP A 552 7.95 8.27 -11.45
N VAL A 553 8.15 9.51 -11.00
CA VAL A 553 7.46 10.08 -9.86
C VAL A 553 6.17 10.76 -10.31
N ARG A 554 5.10 10.61 -9.53
CA ARG A 554 3.88 11.38 -9.73
C ARG A 554 4.17 12.86 -9.57
N ALA A 555 3.74 13.67 -10.54
CA ALA A 555 3.92 15.10 -10.50
C ALA A 555 2.64 15.85 -10.88
N GLN A 556 2.65 17.16 -10.67
CA GLN A 556 1.60 18.07 -11.12
C GLN A 556 2.24 19.38 -11.57
N TRP A 557 1.71 19.95 -12.66
CA TRP A 557 2.08 21.30 -13.10
C TRP A 557 1.46 22.33 -12.16
N GLY A 558 2.23 23.33 -11.77
CA GLY A 558 1.81 24.38 -10.85
C GLY A 558 2.17 24.08 -9.39
N ALA A 559 1.89 25.04 -8.53
CA ALA A 559 2.21 24.93 -7.11
C ALA A 559 1.41 23.81 -6.43
N ALA A 560 1.92 23.33 -5.29
CA ALA A 560 1.14 22.49 -4.38
C ALA A 560 -0.22 23.15 -4.13
N PRO A 561 -1.34 22.41 -4.20
CA PRO A 561 -2.62 22.96 -3.83
C PRO A 561 -2.47 23.51 -2.41
N ALA A 562 -2.85 24.77 -2.22
CA ALA A 562 -2.99 25.31 -0.88
C ALA A 562 -3.83 24.30 -0.10
N PRO A 563 -3.43 23.92 1.13
CA PRO A 563 -4.26 23.04 1.94
C PRO A 563 -5.68 23.60 1.93
N SER A 564 -6.70 22.74 1.82
CA SER A 564 -8.09 23.19 1.89
C SER A 564 -8.33 23.67 3.31
N VAL A 565 -8.08 24.94 3.55
CA VAL A 565 -8.15 25.54 4.86
C VAL A 565 -9.61 25.86 5.13
N VAL A 566 -10.26 25.04 5.95
CA VAL A 566 -11.52 25.41 6.58
C VAL A 566 -11.15 26.33 7.75
N LYS A 567 -11.64 27.57 7.74
CA LYS A 567 -11.34 28.51 8.83
C LYS A 567 -11.79 27.91 10.16
N GLY A 568 -10.87 27.92 11.13
CA GLY A 568 -11.04 27.32 12.45
C GLY A 568 -10.83 25.81 12.55
N ASP A 569 -10.61 25.07 11.45
CA ASP A 569 -10.23 23.65 11.48
C ASP A 569 -8.70 23.51 11.60
N LEU A 570 -8.22 23.40 12.84
CA LEU A 570 -6.79 23.29 13.13
C LEU A 570 -6.31 21.84 13.20
N SER A 571 -7.24 20.89 13.17
CA SER A 571 -6.96 19.46 13.11
C SER A 571 -6.81 18.95 11.67
N GLY A 572 -7.38 19.66 10.70
CA GLY A 572 -7.36 19.31 9.29
C GLY A 572 -8.36 18.18 8.94
N ASP A 573 -9.37 17.95 9.78
CA ASP A 573 -10.35 16.86 9.60
C ASP A 573 -11.55 17.28 8.70
N GLY A 574 -11.52 18.51 8.20
CA GLY A 574 -12.53 19.12 7.35
C GLY A 574 -13.73 19.67 8.12
N LYS A 575 -13.71 19.64 9.45
CA LYS A 575 -14.79 20.11 10.32
C LYS A 575 -14.26 21.11 11.33
N LEU A 576 -15.16 21.95 11.83
CA LEU A 576 -14.89 22.84 12.94
C LEU A 576 -15.49 22.24 14.21
N ALA A 577 -14.65 21.83 15.17
CA ALA A 577 -15.06 21.18 16.40
C ALA A 577 -14.19 21.58 17.61
N ILE A 578 -14.52 21.04 18.80
CA ILE A 578 -13.88 21.41 20.08
C ILE A 578 -12.41 20.99 20.16
N ASN A 579 -12.02 19.95 19.45
CA ASN A 579 -10.62 19.56 19.25
C ASN A 579 -9.81 20.70 18.62
N ASP A 580 -10.35 21.40 17.62
CA ASP A 580 -9.68 22.54 16.97
C ASP A 580 -9.49 23.72 17.93
N VAL A 581 -10.48 23.97 18.78
CA VAL A 581 -10.39 25.00 19.83
C VAL A 581 -9.26 24.69 20.81
N THR A 582 -9.14 23.42 21.19
CA THR A 582 -8.09 22.95 22.10
C THR A 582 -6.71 23.15 21.48
N LEU A 583 -6.56 22.81 20.19
CA LEU A 583 -5.34 23.04 19.43
C LEU A 583 -5.01 24.54 19.30
N ALA A 584 -6.01 25.36 18.97
CA ALA A 584 -5.85 26.81 18.84
C ALA A 584 -5.40 27.43 20.18
N LEU A 585 -5.98 26.98 21.30
CA LEU A 585 -5.61 27.45 22.64
C LEU A 585 -4.16 27.08 22.98
N GLN A 586 -3.77 25.82 22.74
CA GLN A 586 -2.39 25.37 22.98
C GLN A 586 -1.36 26.18 22.19
N ILE A 587 -1.68 26.52 20.94
CA ILE A 587 -0.85 27.38 20.10
C ILE A 587 -0.81 28.80 20.67
N ALA A 588 -1.96 29.40 20.97
CA ALA A 588 -2.06 30.77 21.44
C ALA A 588 -1.37 31.01 22.79
N VAL A 589 -1.28 29.98 23.65
CA VAL A 589 -0.56 30.05 24.93
C VAL A 589 0.90 29.58 24.84
N GLY A 590 1.40 29.29 23.64
CA GLY A 590 2.80 28.91 23.41
C GLY A 590 3.19 27.50 23.88
N LEU A 591 2.21 26.64 24.15
CA LEU A 591 2.45 25.22 24.45
C LEU A 591 2.74 24.40 23.18
N ARG A 592 2.46 24.96 22.00
CA ARG A 592 2.68 24.34 20.69
C ARG A 592 3.04 25.40 19.64
N THR A 593 3.97 25.07 18.74
CA THR A 593 4.25 25.88 17.53
C THR A 593 3.26 25.50 16.43
N ALA A 594 2.65 26.50 15.79
CA ALA A 594 1.69 26.27 14.71
C ALA A 594 2.37 25.83 13.41
N SER A 595 1.76 24.88 12.69
CA SER A 595 2.11 24.60 11.30
C SER A 595 1.57 25.68 10.36
N ALA A 596 2.03 25.71 9.10
CA ALA A 596 1.52 26.64 8.09
C ALA A 596 0.01 26.46 7.83
N ALA A 597 -0.49 25.22 7.84
CA ALA A 597 -1.91 24.91 7.69
C ALA A 597 -2.72 25.39 8.91
N GLN A 598 -2.19 25.21 10.13
CA GLN A 598 -2.84 25.66 11.36
C GLN A 598 -2.87 27.19 11.46
N LEU A 599 -1.80 27.86 11.05
CA LEU A 599 -1.80 29.32 10.90
C LEU A 599 -2.84 29.75 9.88
N ALA A 600 -2.86 29.15 8.69
CA ALA A 600 -3.85 29.50 7.69
C ALA A 600 -5.30 29.32 8.18
N ALA A 601 -5.57 28.28 8.98
CA ALA A 601 -6.89 27.98 9.55
C ALA A 601 -7.26 28.87 10.75
N GLY A 602 -6.32 29.11 11.66
CA GLY A 602 -6.58 29.72 12.95
C GLY A 602 -6.14 31.18 13.10
N ASP A 603 -5.28 31.70 12.22
CA ASP A 603 -5.01 33.13 12.06
C ASP A 603 -6.15 33.74 11.22
N LEU A 604 -7.12 34.30 11.92
CA LEU A 604 -8.34 34.85 11.34
C LEU A 604 -8.19 36.31 10.94
N ASP A 605 -7.17 37.02 11.43
CA ASP A 605 -6.91 38.43 11.09
C ASP A 605 -5.68 38.66 10.21
N GLY A 606 -4.89 37.61 9.95
CA GLY A 606 -3.76 37.59 9.03
C GLY A 606 -2.49 38.20 9.62
N ASN A 607 -2.37 38.29 10.95
CA ASN A 607 -1.22 38.93 11.61
C ASN A 607 0.02 38.01 11.73
N GLY A 608 -0.09 36.75 11.31
CA GLY A 608 0.96 35.73 11.38
C GLY A 608 0.97 34.90 12.66
N SER A 609 -0.05 35.00 13.51
CA SER A 609 -0.14 34.28 14.79
C SER A 609 -1.59 33.95 15.18
N ILE A 610 -1.78 32.95 16.04
CA ILE A 610 -3.10 32.60 16.61
C ILE A 610 -3.18 33.15 18.02
N SER A 611 -4.06 34.12 18.26
CA SER A 611 -4.28 34.76 19.55
C SER A 611 -5.47 34.17 20.33
N ILE A 612 -5.56 34.46 21.63
CA ILE A 612 -6.71 34.09 22.47
C ILE A 612 -8.04 34.68 21.94
N ALA A 613 -7.98 35.83 21.26
CA ALA A 613 -9.15 36.43 20.64
C ALA A 613 -9.69 35.55 19.50
N GLU A 614 -8.81 34.94 18.72
CA GLU A 614 -9.17 34.03 17.62
C GLU A 614 -9.63 32.68 18.15
N VAL A 615 -8.97 32.14 19.19
CA VAL A 615 -9.44 30.95 19.92
C VAL A 615 -10.89 31.11 20.37
N THR A 616 -11.26 32.31 20.86
CA THR A 616 -12.63 32.60 21.30
C THR A 616 -13.61 32.61 20.12
N LYS A 617 -13.21 33.11 18.95
CA LYS A 617 -14.04 33.08 17.73
C LYS A 617 -14.24 31.64 17.24
N ILE A 618 -13.16 30.87 17.18
CA ILE A 618 -13.16 29.45 16.80
C ILE A 618 -14.06 28.65 17.75
N LEU A 619 -13.96 28.89 19.07
CA LEU A 619 -14.83 28.26 20.07
C LEU A 619 -16.30 28.58 19.81
N LYS A 620 -16.65 29.86 19.66
CA LYS A 620 -18.05 30.25 19.41
C LYS A 620 -18.61 29.59 18.16
N ALA A 621 -17.84 29.53 17.09
CA ALA A 621 -18.28 28.90 15.85
C ALA A 621 -18.38 27.37 16.00
N ALA A 622 -17.44 26.70 16.68
CA ALA A 622 -17.47 25.26 16.94
C ALA A 622 -18.69 24.80 17.77
N VAL A 623 -19.23 25.67 18.63
CA VAL A 623 -20.44 25.37 19.42
C VAL A 623 -21.73 25.96 18.83
N GLY A 624 -21.68 26.47 17.60
CA GLY A 624 -22.87 27.02 16.91
C GLY A 624 -23.35 28.37 17.45
N LEU A 625 -22.51 29.11 18.18
CA LEU A 625 -22.78 30.44 18.73
C LEU A 625 -22.17 31.57 17.87
N GLY A 626 -21.64 31.26 16.68
CA GLY A 626 -21.05 32.22 15.75
C GLY A 626 -20.66 31.59 14.41
N THR A 627 -20.09 32.39 13.51
CA THR A 627 -19.51 31.96 12.21
C THR A 627 -18.09 32.50 12.07
N LEU A 628 -17.26 31.86 11.24
CA LEU A 628 -15.89 32.27 10.94
C LEU A 628 -15.75 32.89 9.56
#